data_AF-A0A5D3YKL6-F1
#
_entry.id   AF-A0A5D3YKL6-F1
#
_cell.length_a   1.000
_cell.length_b   1.000
_cell.length_c   1.000
_cell.angle_alpha   90.00
_cell.angle_beta   90.00
_cell.angle_gamma   90.00
#
_symmetry.space_group_name_H-M   'P 1'
#
loop_
_entity.id
_entity.type
_entity.pdbx_description
1 polymer ?
#
loop_
_entity_poly.entity_id
_entity_poly.type
_entity_poly.pdbx_seq_one_letter_code
_entity_poly.pdbx_strand_id
1 'polypeptide(L)'
;MSLAEEIAEVLDCLWESEKTLIIVSPDLSHYLSYAIAQREDSQTASSILQLNHTVDHEHACGAMPINGLMLAARKHHLTPHLLDLRNSGDTAGPRGQVMGYGAFACTLLNSPLGNTDYAA
;
A
#
# COMPACT_ATOMS: atom_id res chain seq x y z
N MET A 1 23.17 -0.94 -1.17
CA MET A 1 21.87 -1.38 -0.66
C MET A 1 21.13 -0.17 -0.18
N SER A 2 19.90 0.05 -0.64
CA SER A 2 18.99 1.06 -0.13
C SER A 2 18.25 0.51 1.09
N LEU A 3 17.68 1.40 1.92
CA LEU A 3 16.84 0.99 3.04
C LEU A 3 15.62 0.16 2.59
N ALA A 4 15.11 0.37 1.37
CA ALA A 4 14.02 -0.44 0.83
C ALA A 4 14.48 -1.89 0.55
N GLU A 5 15.71 -2.06 0.07
CA GLU A 5 16.33 -3.38 -0.14
C GLU A 5 16.59 -4.09 1.19
N GLU A 6 17.09 -3.37 2.21
CA GLU A 6 17.26 -3.90 3.57
C GLU A 6 15.93 -4.38 4.18
N ILE A 7 14.86 -3.58 4.03
CA ILE A 7 13.53 -3.97 4.47
C ILE A 7 13.07 -5.22 3.72
N ALA A 8 13.23 -5.28 2.40
CA ALA A 8 12.83 -6.46 1.62
C ALA A 8 13.53 -7.74 2.08
N GLU A 9 14.83 -7.67 2.42
CA GLU A 9 15.58 -8.81 2.99
C GLU A 9 15.02 -9.25 4.35
N VAL A 10 14.65 -8.29 5.21
CA VAL A 10 14.00 -8.60 6.49
C VAL A 10 12.63 -9.26 6.26
N LEU A 11 11.84 -8.77 5.30
CA LEU A 11 10.55 -9.37 4.95
C LEU A 11 10.73 -10.80 4.45
N ASP A 12 11.73 -11.06 3.60
CA ASP A 12 12.04 -12.40 3.08
C ASP A 12 12.40 -13.38 4.20
N CYS A 13 13.19 -12.94 5.19
CA CYS A 13 13.57 -13.74 6.35
C CYS A 13 12.36 -14.09 7.24
N LEU A 14 11.36 -13.21 7.33
CA LEU A 14 10.18 -13.42 8.17
C LEU A 14 9.08 -14.22 7.46
N TRP A 15 9.05 -14.19 6.12
CA TRP A 15 8.03 -14.86 5.29
C TRP A 15 8.25 -16.37 5.16
N GLU A 16 9.24 -16.98 5.82
CA GLU A 16 9.67 -18.39 5.63
C GLU A 16 8.57 -19.48 5.74
N SER A 17 7.31 -19.15 6.09
CA SER A 17 6.20 -20.09 5.98
C SER A 17 4.85 -19.42 5.66
N GLU A 18 3.90 -20.20 5.12
CA GLU A 18 2.50 -19.82 4.88
C GLU A 18 1.72 -19.42 6.16
N LYS A 19 2.35 -19.51 7.34
CA LYS A 19 1.76 -19.15 8.63
C LYS A 19 1.98 -17.68 9.01
N THR A 20 2.78 -16.95 8.23
CA THR A 20 3.10 -15.55 8.51
C THR A 20 2.29 -14.64 7.58
N LEU A 21 1.55 -13.70 8.18
CA LEU A 21 0.95 -12.57 7.47
C LEU A 21 1.76 -11.31 7.81
N ILE A 22 2.28 -10.64 6.78
CA ILE A 22 2.97 -9.36 6.94
C ILE A 22 1.96 -8.23 6.74
N ILE A 23 1.93 -7.30 7.70
CA ILE A 23 1.10 -6.10 7.66
C ILE A 23 2.01 -4.88 7.68
N VAL A 24 1.90 -4.05 6.65
CA VAL A 24 2.51 -2.71 6.57
C VAL A 24 1.38 -1.71 6.82
N SER A 25 1.45 -0.97 7.93
CA SER A 25 0.34 -0.14 8.43
C SER A 25 0.60 1.38 8.46
N PRO A 26 0.94 2.02 7.33
CA PRO A 26 1.02 3.47 7.23
C PRO A 26 -0.29 4.10 6.73
N ASP A 27 -0.48 5.38 7.09
CA ASP A 27 -1.40 6.27 6.41
C ASP A 27 -0.77 6.82 5.11
N LEU A 28 -1.61 7.29 4.19
CA LEU A 28 -1.21 7.94 2.93
C LEU A 28 -0.97 9.45 3.13
N SER A 29 -1.65 10.30 2.35
CA SER A 29 -1.48 11.75 2.44
C SER A 29 -1.97 12.33 3.77
N HIS A 30 -1.38 13.46 4.19
CA HIS A 30 -1.75 14.15 5.43
C HIS A 30 -2.08 15.63 5.18
N TYR A 31 -3.12 16.11 5.86
CA TYR A 31 -3.50 17.52 5.95
C TYR A 31 -3.75 18.22 4.60
N LEU A 32 -4.10 17.46 3.57
CA LEU A 32 -4.48 17.99 2.25
C LEU A 32 -5.97 18.31 2.21
N SER A 33 -6.37 19.22 1.32
CA SER A 33 -7.79 19.39 1.01
C SER A 33 -8.34 18.12 0.34
N TYR A 34 -9.61 17.80 0.56
CA TYR A 34 -10.24 16.56 0.11
C TYR A 34 -9.95 16.20 -1.36
N ALA A 35 -10.07 17.15 -2.29
CA ALA A 35 -9.84 16.91 -3.71
C ALA A 35 -8.35 16.64 -4.03
N ILE A 36 -7.44 17.27 -3.30
CA ILE A 36 -6.00 17.04 -3.46
C ILE A 36 -5.64 15.67 -2.88
N ALA A 37 -6.13 15.35 -1.68
CA ALA A 37 -5.93 14.03 -1.06
C ALA A 37 -6.37 12.89 -1.98
N GLN A 38 -7.59 12.97 -2.54
CA GLN A 38 -8.07 11.97 -3.49
C GLN A 38 -7.13 11.76 -4.69
N ARG A 39 -6.58 12.85 -5.24
CA ARG A 39 -5.65 12.79 -6.38
C ARG A 39 -4.34 12.13 -5.98
N GLU A 40 -3.70 12.62 -4.93
CA GLU A 40 -2.37 12.14 -4.50
C GLU A 40 -2.44 10.69 -4.00
N ASP A 41 -3.48 10.34 -3.23
CA ASP A 41 -3.71 8.98 -2.75
C ASP A 41 -3.99 8.01 -3.91
N SER A 42 -4.73 8.44 -4.94
CA SER A 42 -4.97 7.61 -6.14
C SER A 42 -3.68 7.36 -6.94
N GLN A 43 -2.79 8.35 -7.02
CA GLN A 43 -1.49 8.19 -7.69
C GLN A 43 -0.57 7.25 -6.90
N THR A 44 -0.59 7.38 -5.58
CA THR A 44 0.14 6.49 -4.67
C THR A 44 -0.38 5.06 -4.80
N ALA A 45 -1.70 4.87 -4.79
CA ALA A 45 -2.33 3.56 -4.99
C ALA A 45 -1.98 2.95 -6.35
N SER A 46 -2.02 3.74 -7.43
CA SER A 46 -1.63 3.27 -8.77
C SER A 46 -0.17 2.80 -8.81
N SER A 47 0.74 3.52 -8.15
CA SER A 47 2.15 3.15 -8.05
C SER A 47 2.35 1.81 -7.33
N ILE A 48 1.62 1.61 -6.22
CA ILE A 48 1.62 0.35 -5.47
C ILE A 48 1.08 -0.79 -6.35
N LEU A 49 -0.07 -0.59 -7.00
CA LEU A 49 -0.71 -1.59 -7.86
C LEU A 49 0.18 -2.04 -9.03
N GLN A 50 0.93 -1.12 -9.60
CA GLN A 50 1.79 -1.39 -10.75
C GLN A 50 3.18 -1.91 -10.35
N LEU A 51 3.52 -1.88 -9.05
CA LEU A 51 4.85 -2.22 -8.54
C LEU A 51 5.98 -1.51 -9.32
N ASN A 52 5.78 -0.27 -9.76
CA ASN A 52 6.68 0.38 -10.75
C ASN A 52 7.30 1.71 -10.27
N HIS A 53 6.82 2.29 -9.17
CA HIS A 53 7.32 3.55 -8.65
C HIS A 53 7.55 3.50 -7.14
N THR A 54 8.55 4.25 -6.69
CA THR A 54 8.84 4.46 -5.27
C THR A 54 7.80 5.41 -4.69
N VAL A 55 7.22 5.06 -3.54
CA VAL A 55 6.41 5.97 -2.76
C VAL A 55 7.35 6.88 -1.97
N ASP A 56 7.09 8.19 -2.01
CA ASP A 56 7.85 9.18 -1.24
C ASP A 56 7.23 9.41 0.15
N HIS A 57 8.04 9.92 1.08
CA HIS A 57 7.60 10.21 2.46
C HIS A 57 6.45 11.22 2.57
N GLU A 58 6.28 12.09 1.58
CA GLU A 58 5.16 13.04 1.53
C GLU A 58 3.83 12.36 1.20
N HIS A 59 3.89 11.20 0.53
CA HIS A 59 2.72 10.45 0.08
C HIS A 59 2.29 9.34 1.06
N ALA A 60 3.18 8.92 1.98
CA ALA A 60 2.84 7.98 3.05
C ALA A 60 3.83 8.07 4.22
N CYS A 61 3.35 8.00 5.47
CA CYS A 61 4.22 8.06 6.64
C CYS A 61 5.19 6.86 6.73
N GLY A 62 4.82 5.72 6.12
CA GLY A 62 5.63 4.50 6.01
C GLY A 62 6.05 4.18 4.59
N ALA A 63 6.47 5.19 3.83
CA ALA A 63 6.93 5.03 2.45
C ALA A 63 8.01 3.95 2.30
N MET A 64 8.99 3.89 3.20
CA MET A 64 10.08 2.91 3.13
C MET A 64 9.62 1.45 3.34
N PRO A 65 8.80 1.13 4.37
CA PRO A 65 8.12 -0.15 4.46
C PRO A 65 7.30 -0.53 3.22
N ILE A 66 6.56 0.41 2.64
CA ILE A 66 5.80 0.16 1.39
C ILE A 66 6.75 -0.21 0.25
N ASN A 67 7.83 0.55 0.07
CA ASN A 67 8.82 0.30 -0.99
C ASN A 67 9.52 -1.06 -0.82
N GLY A 68 9.87 -1.45 0.41
CA GLY A 68 10.41 -2.78 0.71
C GLY A 68 9.40 -3.89 0.43
N LEU A 69 8.13 -3.70 0.79
CA LEU A 69 7.06 -4.64 0.46
C LEU A 69 6.86 -4.77 -1.05
N MET A 70 6.92 -3.68 -1.83
CA MET A 70 6.83 -3.75 -3.29
C MET A 70 8.00 -4.51 -3.93
N LEU A 71 9.21 -4.36 -3.38
CA LEU A 71 10.37 -5.15 -3.80
C LEU A 71 10.16 -6.64 -3.53
N ALA A 72 9.73 -6.99 -2.31
CA ALA A 72 9.41 -8.37 -1.94
C ALA A 72 8.27 -8.94 -2.81
N ALA A 73 7.20 -8.18 -3.04
CA ALA A 73 6.07 -8.59 -3.86
C ALA A 73 6.50 -8.92 -5.30
N ARG A 74 7.37 -8.11 -5.92
CA ARG A 74 7.95 -8.42 -7.23
C ARG A 74 8.75 -9.72 -7.22
N LYS A 75 9.60 -9.91 -6.21
CA LYS A 75 10.46 -11.10 -6.06
C LYS A 75 9.65 -12.38 -5.89
N HIS A 76 8.56 -12.33 -5.13
CA HIS A 76 7.66 -13.47 -4.86
C HIS A 76 6.50 -13.58 -5.86
N HIS A 77 6.50 -12.81 -6.94
CA HIS A 77 5.45 -12.80 -7.97
C HIS A 77 4.04 -12.59 -7.40
N LEU A 78 3.93 -11.75 -6.37
CA LEU A 78 2.66 -11.34 -5.78
C LEU A 78 2.03 -10.21 -6.60
N THR A 79 0.72 -10.26 -6.71
CA THR A 79 -0.11 -9.22 -7.33
C THR A 79 -0.80 -8.42 -6.23
N PRO A 80 -0.56 -7.10 -6.14
CA PRO A 80 -1.29 -6.22 -5.25
C PRO A 80 -2.71 -5.96 -5.78
N HIS A 81 -3.68 -5.93 -4.88
CA HIS A 81 -5.08 -5.61 -5.12
C HIS A 81 -5.49 -4.48 -4.20
N LEU A 82 -6.17 -3.47 -4.74
CA LEU A 82 -6.76 -2.40 -3.94
C LEU A 82 -8.11 -2.87 -3.41
N LEU A 83 -8.26 -2.86 -2.08
CA LEU A 83 -9.48 -3.25 -1.38
C LEU A 83 -10.37 -2.04 -1.12
N ASP A 84 -9.78 -0.94 -0.67
CA ASP A 84 -10.49 0.32 -0.41
C ASP A 84 -9.50 1.48 -0.45
N LEU A 85 -9.99 2.66 -0.86
CA LEU A 85 -9.22 3.90 -0.88
C LEU A 85 -10.14 5.04 -0.44
N ARG A 86 -9.86 5.61 0.73
CA ARG A 86 -10.70 6.64 1.36
C ARG A 86 -9.84 7.65 2.09
N ASN A 87 -10.46 8.71 2.58
CA ASN A 87 -9.85 9.65 3.50
C ASN A 87 -10.79 9.95 4.68
N SER A 88 -10.27 10.61 5.71
CA SER A 88 -11.03 10.95 6.91
C SER A 88 -12.28 11.81 6.63
N GLY A 89 -12.33 12.54 5.50
CA GLY A 89 -13.49 13.29 5.03
C GLY A 89 -14.62 12.46 4.39
N ASP A 90 -14.41 11.16 4.19
CA ASP A 90 -15.45 10.19 3.78
C ASP A 90 -16.29 9.69 4.97
N THR A 91 -15.90 10.08 6.18
CA THR A 91 -16.68 9.85 7.41
C THR A 91 -17.53 11.09 7.74
N ALA A 92 -17.65 11.49 9.01
CA ALA A 92 -18.29 12.74 9.43
C ALA A 92 -17.29 13.91 9.60
N GLY A 93 -16.03 13.73 9.17
CA GLY A 93 -14.95 14.68 9.41
C GLY A 93 -14.94 15.90 8.48
N PRO A 94 -14.24 16.99 8.88
CA PRO A 94 -14.05 18.17 8.04
C PRO A 94 -13.22 17.84 6.79
N ARG A 95 -13.58 18.41 5.63
CA ARG A 95 -12.92 18.17 4.33
C ARG A 95 -11.76 19.13 4.00
N GLY A 96 -11.43 20.03 4.91
CA GLY A 96 -10.40 21.06 4.70
C GLY A 96 -8.97 20.53 4.86
N GLN A 97 -8.77 19.53 5.72
CA GLN A 97 -7.50 18.87 5.98
C GLN A 97 -7.81 17.42 6.36
N VAL A 98 -7.60 16.49 5.42
CA VAL A 98 -7.93 15.07 5.60
C VAL A 98 -6.66 14.22 5.68
N MET A 99 -6.82 13.00 6.17
CA MET A 99 -5.80 11.94 6.15
C MET A 99 -6.25 10.85 5.18
N GLY A 100 -5.37 10.39 4.30
CA GLY A 100 -5.62 9.35 3.31
C GLY A 100 -5.37 7.95 3.85
N TYR A 101 -6.20 6.99 3.43
CA TYR A 101 -6.16 5.59 3.82
C TYR A 101 -6.31 4.69 2.60
N GLY A 102 -5.42 3.72 2.44
CA GLY A 102 -5.50 2.69 1.40
C GLY A 102 -5.32 1.30 1.97
N ALA A 103 -6.24 0.40 1.66
CA ALA A 103 -6.16 -1.01 2.02
C ALA A 103 -5.78 -1.84 0.79
N PHE A 104 -4.72 -2.64 0.91
CA PHE A 104 -4.22 -3.47 -0.17
C PHE A 104 -4.02 -4.93 0.30
N ALA A 105 -4.26 -5.87 -0.59
CA ALA A 105 -3.92 -7.28 -0.41
C ALA A 105 -2.97 -7.74 -1.51
N CYS A 106 -1.90 -8.45 -1.16
CA CYS A 106 -0.99 -9.05 -2.12
C CYS A 106 -1.24 -10.57 -2.17
N THR A 107 -1.55 -11.11 -3.35
CA THR A 107 -1.80 -12.56 -3.53
C THR A 107 -0.93 -13.14 -4.64
N LEU A 108 -0.65 -14.45 -4.59
CA LEU A 108 -0.05 -15.14 -5.73
C LEU A 108 -0.93 -15.04 -6.97
N LEU A 109 -0.30 -14.99 -8.14
CA LEU A 109 -0.97 -15.07 -9.43
C LEU A 109 -1.80 -16.37 -9.48
N ASN A 110 -3.09 -16.27 -9.84
CA ASN A 110 -4.04 -17.41 -9.88
C ASN A 110 -4.38 -18.06 -8.53
N SER A 111 -4.13 -17.39 -7.40
CA SER A 111 -4.68 -17.86 -6.12
C SER A 111 -6.22 -17.89 -6.19
N PRO A 112 -6.90 -18.95 -5.73
CA PRO A 112 -8.36 -18.99 -5.65
C PRO A 112 -8.93 -17.89 -4.74
N LEU A 113 -8.09 -17.25 -3.91
CA LEU A 113 -8.42 -16.08 -3.10
C LEU A 113 -8.28 -14.75 -3.86
N GLY A 114 -7.57 -14.70 -4.99
CA GLY A 114 -7.31 -13.49 -5.76
C GLY A 114 -8.41 -13.12 -6.77
N ASN A 115 -9.50 -13.90 -6.79
CA ASN A 115 -10.66 -13.68 -7.67
C ASN A 115 -11.92 -13.30 -6.88
N THR A 116 -11.77 -12.92 -5.60
CA THR A 116 -12.87 -12.30 -4.85
C THR A 116 -12.96 -10.85 -5.29
N ASP A 117 -14.08 -10.46 -5.89
CA ASP A 117 -14.43 -9.06 -6.14
C ASP A 117 -14.16 -8.24 -4.87
N TYR A 118 -13.05 -7.51 -4.86
CA TYR A 118 -12.71 -6.57 -3.79
C TYR A 118 -13.44 -5.23 -3.97
N ALA A 119 -14.33 -5.13 -4.96
CA ALA A 119 -15.20 -4.00 -5.16
C ALA A 119 -16.40 -4.07 -4.21
N ALA A 120 -16.39 -3.23 -3.18
CA ALA A 120 -17.57 -2.83 -2.41
C ALA A 120 -17.87 -1.36 -2.67
#